data_AF-A0A931YB65-F1
#
_entry.id   AF-A0A931YB65-F1
#
_cell.length_a   1.000
_cell.length_b   1.000
_cell.length_c   1.000
_cell.angle_alpha   90.00
_cell.angle_beta   90.00
_cell.angle_gamma   90.00
#
_symmetry.space_group_name_H-M   'P 1'
#
loop_
_entity.id
_entity.type
_entity.pdbx_description
1 polymer ?
#
loop_
_entity_poly.entity_id
_entity_poly.type
_entity_poly.pdbx_seq_one_letter_code
_entity_poly.pdbx_strand_id
1 'polypeptide(L)' 'MKTNEARLNNIIGQIEGVKKMMESGAECLPVLTQLKAIKSAVSRVMDMVVEDQFDNCLKSLKGSDKNLLINIKKYVKSN' A
#
# COMPACT_ATOMS: atom_id res chain seq x y z
N MET A 1 11.11 13.53 7.74
CA MET A 1 10.18 12.40 7.52
C MET A 1 10.32 11.93 6.07
N LYS A 2 10.30 10.63 5.75
CA LYS A 2 10.40 10.13 4.36
C LYS A 2 9.13 10.46 3.56
N THR A 3 9.26 10.85 2.29
CA THR A 3 8.14 11.12 1.36
C THR A 3 7.39 9.83 0.98
N ASN A 4 6.16 9.94 0.48
CA ASN A 4 5.40 8.79 -0.03
C ASN A 4 6.13 8.09 -1.19
N GLU A 5 6.76 8.86 -2.09
CA GLU A 5 7.61 8.34 -3.15
C GLU A 5 8.79 7.52 -2.61
N ALA A 6 9.50 8.03 -1.60
CA ALA A 6 10.61 7.30 -0.98
C ALA A 6 10.14 6.00 -0.30
N ARG A 7 8.89 5.94 0.19
CA ARG A 7 8.30 4.72 0.76
C ARG A 7 7.95 3.71 -0.33
N LEU A 8 7.39 4.16 -1.44
CA LEU A 8 7.10 3.32 -2.60
C LEU A 8 8.38 2.69 -3.17
N ASN A 9 9.47 3.45 -3.27
CA ASN A 9 10.76 2.91 -3.72
C ASN A 9 11.28 1.77 -2.81
N ASN A 10 11.07 1.86 -1.49
CA ASN A 10 11.43 0.75 -0.59
C ASN A 10 10.52 -0.48 -0.82
N ILE A 11 9.22 -0.27 -1.02
CA ILE A 11 8.25 -1.35 -1.29
C ILE A 11 8.61 -2.08 -2.59
N ILE A 12 8.99 -1.33 -3.63
CA ILE A 12 9.45 -1.91 -4.91
C ILE A 12 10.66 -2.83 -4.67
N GLY A 13 11.68 -2.35 -3.93
CA GLY A 13 12.83 -3.18 -3.58
C GLY A 13 12.48 -4.43 -2.76
N GLN A 14 11.50 -4.35 -1.86
CA GLN A 14 10.99 -5.51 -1.11
C GLN A 14 10.30 -6.53 -2.05
N ILE A 15 9.48 -6.06 -2.98
CA ILE A 15 8.81 -6.92 -3.98
C ILE A 15 9.84 -7.61 -4.88
N GLU A 16 10.86 -6.87 -5.36
CA GLU A 16 11.96 -7.45 -6.13
C GLU A 16 12.73 -8.51 -5.33
N GLY A 17 12.95 -8.26 -4.03
CA GLY A 17 13.56 -9.24 -3.13
C GLY A 17 12.73 -10.52 -3.03
N VAL A 18 11.42 -10.41 -2.81
CA VAL A 18 10.51 -11.56 -2.77
C VAL A 18 10.49 -12.32 -4.10
N LYS A 19 10.46 -11.60 -5.23
CA LYS A 19 10.55 -12.23 -6.56
C LYS A 19 11.79 -13.11 -6.68
N LYS A 20 12.96 -12.59 -6.30
CA LYS A 20 14.22 -13.36 -6.31
C LYS A 20 14.18 -14.57 -5.37
N MET A 21 13.58 -14.43 -4.18
CA MET A 21 13.40 -15.54 -3.24
C MET A 21 12.56 -16.67 -3.86
N MET A 22 11.48 -16.33 -4.57
CA MET A 22 10.64 -17.33 -5.24
C MET A 22 11.37 -17.99 -6.41
N GLU A 23 12.12 -17.22 -7.20
CA GLU A 23 12.95 -17.74 -8.31
C GLU A 23 14.06 -18.68 -7.80
N SER A 24 14.62 -18.42 -6.62
CA SER A 24 15.64 -19.28 -6.01
C SER A 24 15.07 -20.45 -5.21
N GLY A 25 13.75 -20.68 -5.24
CA GLY A 25 13.10 -21.77 -4.51
C GLY A 25 13.15 -21.64 -2.99
N ALA A 26 13.14 -20.41 -2.45
CA ALA A 26 13.18 -20.19 -1.02
C ALA A 26 11.98 -20.81 -0.29
N GLU A 27 12.22 -21.18 0.97
CA GLU A 27 11.20 -21.76 1.86
C GLU A 27 9.97 -20.86 2.04
N CYS A 28 8.83 -21.50 2.26
CA CYS A 28 7.52 -20.85 2.34
C CYS A 28 7.45 -19.77 3.45
N LEU A 29 7.92 -20.09 4.66
CA LEU A 29 7.78 -19.19 5.82
C LEU A 29 8.54 -17.85 5.64
N PRO A 30 9.81 -17.83 5.19
CA PRO A 30 10.49 -16.59 4.83
C PRO A 30 9.76 -15.75 3.78
N VAL A 31 9.26 -16.37 2.71
CA VAL A 31 8.51 -15.67 1.65
C VAL A 31 7.24 -15.03 2.20
N LEU A 32 6.44 -15.80 2.97
CA LEU A 32 5.22 -15.30 3.60
C LEU A 32 5.49 -14.15 4.58
N THR A 33 6.62 -14.21 5.30
CA THR A 33 7.02 -13.17 6.23
C THR A 33 7.33 -11.86 5.50
N GLN A 34 8.06 -11.93 4.38
CA GLN A 34 8.36 -10.75 3.56
C GLN A 34 7.10 -10.17 2.90
N LEU A 35 6.21 -11.03 2.40
CA LEU A 35 4.92 -10.60 1.84
C LEU A 35 4.06 -9.90 2.90
N LYS A 36 4.05 -10.38 4.15
CA LYS A 36 3.37 -9.71 5.27
C LYS A 36 3.97 -8.33 5.53
N ALA A 37 5.30 -8.20 5.52
CA ALA A 37 5.97 -6.90 5.69
C ALA A 37 5.62 -5.91 4.56
N ILE A 38 5.59 -6.38 3.31
CA ILE A 38 5.16 -5.59 2.15
C ILE A 38 3.71 -5.12 2.33
N LYS A 39 2.80 -6.02 2.73
CA LYS A 39 1.40 -5.67 3.01
C LYS A 39 1.31 -4.53 4.03
N SER A 40 2.02 -4.63 5.15
CA SER A 40 2.04 -3.59 6.18
C SER A 40 2.62 -2.25 5.66
N ALA A 41 3.67 -2.30 4.84
CA ALA A 41 4.26 -1.11 4.25
C ALA A 41 3.30 -0.41 3.28
N VAL A 42 2.60 -1.16 2.44
CA VAL A 42 1.56 -0.65 1.53
C VAL A 42 0.40 -0.05 2.32
N SER A 43 -0.12 -0.74 3.34
CA SER A 43 -1.15 -0.21 4.23
C SER A 43 -0.77 1.15 4.80
N ARG A 44 0.48 1.30 5.27
CA ARG A 44 0.93 2.56 5.83
C ARG A 44 0.96 3.69 4.80
N VAL A 45 1.33 3.40 3.55
CA VAL A 45 1.29 4.40 2.47
C VAL A 45 -0.15 4.77 2.13
N MET A 46 -1.07 3.80 2.11
CA MET A 46 -2.50 4.09 1.89
C MET A 46 -3.07 5.01 2.98
N ASP A 47 -2.75 4.77 4.25
CA ASP A 47 -3.17 5.66 5.36
C ASP A 47 -2.70 7.09 5.12
N MET A 48 -1.43 7.27 4.79
CA MET A 48 -0.83 8.59 4.57
C MET A 48 -1.48 9.31 3.38
N VAL A 49 -1.75 8.60 2.28
CA VAL A 49 -2.43 9.19 1.12
C VAL A 49 -3.88 9.58 1.45
N VAL A 50 -4.59 8.75 2.22
CA VAL A 50 -5.94 9.06 2.72
C VAL A 50 -5.92 10.22 3.73
N GLU A 51 -4.84 10.45 4.45
CA GLU A 51 -4.72 11.60 5.36
C GLU A 51 -4.35 12.89 4.63
N ASP A 52 -3.42 12.84 3.67
CA ASP A 52 -2.89 14.03 2.99
C ASP A 52 -3.77 14.52 1.82
N GLN A 53 -4.47 13.62 1.11
CA GLN A 53 -5.06 13.93 -0.20
C GLN A 53 -6.58 13.68 -0.27
N PHE A 54 -7.17 13.04 0.73
CA PHE A 54 -8.54 12.52 0.60
C PHE A 54 -9.60 13.59 0.40
N ASP A 55 -9.54 14.69 1.16
CA ASP A 55 -10.51 15.78 1.03
C ASP A 55 -10.34 16.54 -0.30
N ASN A 56 -9.13 16.55 -0.86
CA ASN A 56 -8.86 17.15 -2.17
C ASN A 56 -9.37 16.24 -3.30
N CYS A 57 -9.13 14.93 -3.22
CA CYS A 57 -9.72 13.95 -4.14
C CYS A 57 -11.25 13.96 -4.10
N LEU A 58 -11.86 14.14 -2.92
CA LEU A 58 -13.32 14.21 -2.79
C LEU A 58 -13.95 15.44 -3.47
N LYS A 59 -13.20 16.55 -3.53
CA LYS A 59 -13.63 17.79 -4.18
C LYS A 59 -13.52 17.71 -5.71
N SER A 60 -12.58 16.93 -6.23
CA SER A 60 -12.37 16.77 -7.68
C SER A 60 -13.27 15.73 -8.35
N LEU A 61 -13.96 14.88 -7.58
CA LEU A 61 -14.74 13.76 -8.11
C LEU A 61 -16.25 14.02 -8.09
N LYS A 62 -16.98 13.45 -9.06
CA LYS A 62 -18.44 13.54 -9.19
C LYS A 62 -19.07 12.14 -9.23
N GLY A 63 -20.33 12.04 -8.79
CA GLY A 63 -21.14 10.82 -8.95
C GLY A 63 -20.55 9.56 -8.28
N SER A 64 -20.40 8.49 -9.06
CA SER A 64 -19.98 7.15 -8.62
C SER A 64 -18.60 7.11 -7.96
N ASP A 65 -17.68 7.95 -8.40
CA ASP A 65 -16.27 7.90 -7.95
C ASP A 65 -16.11 8.38 -6.50
N LYS A 66 -17.04 9.23 -6.04
CA LYS A 66 -17.09 9.70 -4.66
C LYS A 66 -17.47 8.57 -3.69
N ASN A 67 -18.40 7.70 -4.10
CA ASN A 67 -18.79 6.53 -3.30
C ASN A 67 -17.66 5.50 -3.22
N LEU A 68 -16.92 5.29 -4.31
CA LEU A 68 -15.75 4.43 -4.33
C LEU A 68 -14.68 4.91 -3.33
N LEU A 69 -14.37 6.21 -3.32
CA LEU A 69 -13.43 6.76 -2.35
C LEU A 69 -13.88 6.62 -0.90
N ILE A 70 -15.16 6.86 -0.62
CA ILE A 70 -15.71 6.68 0.74
C ILE A 70 -15.51 5.23 1.19
N ASN A 71 -15.73 4.27 0.30
CA ASN A 71 -15.52 2.85 0.60
C ASN A 71 -14.03 2.52 0.80
N ILE A 72 -13.13 3.10 0.00
CA ILE A 72 -11.68 2.96 0.18
C ILE A 72 -11.26 3.47 1.56
N LYS A 73 -11.71 4.65 1.99
CA LYS A 73 -11.39 5.18 3.34
C LYS A 73 -11.89 4.28 4.46
N LYS A 74 -13.09 3.72 4.33
CA LYS A 74 -13.63 2.76 5.30
C LYS A 74 -12.78 1.49 5.38
N TYR A 75 -12.39 0.94 4.23
CA TYR A 75 -11.55 -0.26 4.17
C TYR A 75 -10.17 -0.02 4.79
N VAL A 76 -9.54 1.10 4.46
CA VAL A 76 -8.23 1.49 4.99
C VAL A 76 -8.28 1.71 6.51
N LYS A 77 -9.33 2.34 7.05
CA LYS A 77 -9.46 2.56 8.51
C LYS A 77 -9.91 1.32 9.31
N SER A 78 -10.35 0.24 8.65
CA SER A 78 -10.88 -0.97 9.32
C SER A 78 -9.91 -2.15 9.35
N ASN A 79 -8.73 -2.03 8.71
CA ASN A 79 -7.65 -3.03 8.67
C ASN A 79 -6.34 -2.42 9.16
#